data_AF-A0A6B3BAQ5-F1
#
_entry.id   AF-A0A6B3BAQ5-F1
#
_cell.length_a   1.000
_cell.length_b   1.000
_cell.length_c   1.000
_cell.angle_alpha   90.00
_cell.angle_beta   90.00
_cell.angle_gamma   90.00
#
_symmetry.space_group_name_H-M   'P 1'
#
loop_
_entity.id
_entity.type
_entity.pdbx_description
1 polymer ?
#
loop_
_entity_poly.entity_id
_entity_poly.type
_entity_poly.pdbx_seq_one_letter_code
_entity_poly.pdbx_strand_id
1 'polypeptide(L)'
;MRYLILGATEARDENGGALPLGGSRLRALLAALALRPGRPVPVADLVDDVWAGDPPADAPAALQALVGRLRRVLGREALVSTPGGYRLTAGPDDVDLYVFERLARRGGAELEAGAPDEAARTLRSALALWRGPALADLPGGDQGHALRPEAHRLAALERRIEADLRRATGG
;
A
#
# COMPACT_ATOMS: atom_id res chain seq x y z
N MET A 1 -8.24 9.64 6.68
CA MET A 1 -8.30 8.18 6.45
C MET A 1 -6.89 7.65 6.22
N ARG A 2 -6.61 6.38 6.56
CA ARG A 2 -5.34 5.71 6.21
C ARG A 2 -5.62 4.36 5.58
N TYR A 3 -4.84 4.00 4.58
CA TYR A 3 -4.94 2.74 3.84
C TYR A 3 -3.65 1.96 4.03
N LEU A 4 -3.76 0.73 4.55
CA LEU A 4 -2.61 -0.07 4.88
C LEU A 4 -2.57 -1.30 3.97
N ILE A 5 -1.57 -1.37 3.09
CA ILE A 5 -1.39 -2.39 2.06
C ILE A 5 -0.04 -3.12 2.17
N LEU A 6 0.80 -2.80 3.16
CA LEU A 6 2.01 -3.55 3.50
C LEU A 6 1.68 -4.73 4.44
N GLY A 7 0.75 -5.58 4.01
CA GLY A 7 0.17 -6.68 4.79
C GLY A 7 -1.27 -6.95 4.33
N ALA A 8 -2.06 -7.58 5.18
CA ALA A 8 -3.51 -7.65 4.96
C ALA A 8 -4.09 -6.24 4.88
N THR A 9 -4.93 -6.01 3.89
CA THR A 9 -5.45 -4.68 3.54
C THR A 9 -6.36 -4.18 4.64
N GLU A 10 -6.01 -3.03 5.21
CA GLU A 10 -6.82 -2.34 6.22
C GLU A 10 -7.15 -0.93 5.75
N ALA A 11 -8.28 -0.41 6.21
CA ALA A 11 -8.59 1.01 6.18
C ALA A 11 -8.82 1.49 7.60
N ARG A 12 -8.31 2.67 7.92
CA ARG A 12 -8.52 3.31 9.22
C ARG A 12 -9.10 4.69 9.05
N ASP A 13 -10.00 5.05 9.95
CA ASP A 13 -10.55 6.40 10.03
C ASP A 13 -9.50 7.42 10.49
N GLU A 14 -9.91 8.68 10.59
CA GLU A 14 -9.03 9.79 10.99
C GLU A 14 -8.56 9.69 12.45
N ASN A 15 -9.28 8.94 13.28
CA ASN A 15 -8.95 8.67 14.68
C ASN A 15 -8.09 7.39 14.83
N GLY A 16 -7.80 6.70 13.72
CA GLY A 16 -7.06 5.45 13.71
C GLY A 16 -7.90 4.19 13.95
N GLY A 17 -9.22 4.32 14.04
CA GLY A 17 -10.16 3.21 14.18
C GLY A 17 -10.22 2.35 12.93
N ALA A 18 -10.17 1.02 13.10
CA ALA A 18 -10.25 0.09 11.98
C ALA A 18 -11.65 0.08 11.36
N LEU A 19 -11.71 0.29 10.04
CA LEU A 19 -12.96 0.16 9.28
C LEU A 19 -13.16 -1.30 8.87
N PRO A 20 -14.37 -1.86 9.04
CA PRO A 20 -14.65 -3.26 8.77
C PRO A 20 -14.71 -3.53 7.26
N LEU A 21 -13.54 -3.69 6.65
CA LEU A 21 -13.43 -4.18 5.28
C LEU A 21 -13.88 -5.64 5.28
N GLY A 22 -14.92 -5.95 4.51
CA GLY A 22 -15.46 -7.30 4.35
C GLY A 22 -14.51 -8.27 3.63
N GLY A 23 -15.10 -9.20 2.86
CA GLY A 23 -14.38 -10.31 2.22
C GLY A 23 -13.20 -9.93 1.31
N SER A 24 -12.40 -10.93 0.95
CA SER A 24 -11.13 -10.79 0.21
C SER A 24 -11.21 -9.90 -1.04
N ARG A 25 -12.26 -10.03 -1.86
CA ARG A 25 -12.44 -9.20 -3.06
C ARG A 25 -12.60 -7.69 -2.76
N LEU A 26 -13.18 -7.34 -1.61
CA LEU A 26 -13.32 -5.94 -1.21
C LEU A 26 -11.97 -5.36 -0.78
N ARG A 27 -11.18 -6.16 -0.06
CA ARG A 27 -9.80 -5.82 0.30
C ARG A 27 -8.90 -5.71 -0.92
N ALA A 28 -9.02 -6.64 -1.88
CA ALA A 28 -8.33 -6.59 -3.16
C ALA A 28 -8.64 -5.29 -3.93
N LEU A 29 -9.92 -4.91 -4.04
CA LEU A 29 -10.31 -3.67 -4.70
C LEU A 29 -9.68 -2.44 -4.03
N LEU A 30 -9.69 -2.39 -2.70
CA LEU A 30 -9.07 -1.28 -1.98
C LEU A 30 -7.55 -1.26 -2.19
N ALA A 31 -6.88 -2.40 -2.14
CA ALA A 31 -5.45 -2.49 -2.39
C ALA A 31 -5.09 -2.01 -3.81
N ALA A 32 -5.83 -2.45 -4.82
CA ALA A 32 -5.66 -2.02 -6.20
C ALA A 32 -5.80 -0.50 -6.35
N LEU A 33 -6.79 0.11 -5.70
CA LEU A 33 -6.97 1.56 -5.72
C LEU A 33 -5.88 2.31 -4.95
N ALA A 34 -5.48 1.80 -3.77
CA ALA A 34 -4.45 2.40 -2.92
C ALA A 34 -3.04 2.34 -3.54
N LEU A 35 -2.79 1.41 -4.48
CA LEU A 35 -1.58 1.39 -5.32
C LEU A 35 -1.48 2.57 -6.29
N ARG A 36 -2.57 3.30 -6.51
CA ARG A 36 -2.67 4.43 -7.44
C ARG A 36 -3.40 5.59 -6.75
N PRO A 37 -2.90 6.11 -5.62
CA PRO A 37 -3.61 7.09 -4.80
C PRO A 37 -3.85 8.37 -5.59
N GLY A 38 -5.07 8.89 -5.52
CA GLY A 38 -5.45 10.14 -6.18
C GLY A 38 -5.53 10.05 -7.71
N ARG A 39 -5.36 8.87 -8.31
CA ARG A 39 -5.45 8.67 -9.77
C ARG A 39 -6.67 7.81 -10.14
N PRO A 40 -7.39 8.14 -11.22
CA PRO A 40 -8.37 7.23 -11.80
C PRO A 40 -7.71 5.92 -12.23
N VAL A 41 -8.36 4.81 -11.89
CA VAL A 41 -8.00 3.47 -12.33
C VAL A 41 -9.11 2.95 -13.25
N PRO A 42 -8.77 2.53 -14.48
CA PRO A 42 -9.72 1.93 -15.41
C PRO A 42 -10.45 0.73 -14.82
N VAL A 43 -11.69 0.52 -15.27
CA VAL A 43 -12.50 -0.64 -14.86
C VAL A 43 -11.82 -1.95 -15.24
N ALA A 44 -11.22 -2.03 -16.43
CA ALA A 44 -10.51 -3.23 -16.89
C ALA A 44 -9.35 -3.58 -15.95
N ASP A 45 -8.46 -2.62 -15.67
CA ASP A 45 -7.34 -2.82 -14.73
C ASP A 45 -7.81 -3.26 -13.34
N LEU A 46 -8.89 -2.66 -12.81
CA LEU A 46 -9.44 -3.07 -11.52
C LEU A 46 -10.02 -4.49 -11.57
N VAL A 47 -10.60 -4.89 -12.70
CA VAL A 47 -11.08 -6.27 -12.87
C VAL A 47 -9.89 -7.22 -12.89
N ASP A 48 -8.86 -6.91 -13.66
CA ASP A 48 -7.67 -7.75 -13.73
C ASP A 48 -6.97 -7.87 -12.38
N ASP A 49 -6.81 -6.76 -11.65
CA ASP A 49 -6.20 -6.75 -10.32
C ASP A 49 -7.05 -7.52 -9.29
N VAL A 50 -8.37 -7.38 -9.34
CA VAL A 50 -9.26 -8.00 -8.35
C VAL A 50 -9.46 -9.48 -8.62
N TRP A 51 -9.42 -9.93 -9.89
CA TRP A 51 -9.74 -11.31 -10.30
C TRP A 51 -8.58 -12.12 -10.88
N ALA A 52 -7.43 -11.51 -11.16
CA ALA A 52 -6.23 -12.16 -11.75
C ALA A 52 -6.55 -13.01 -12.99
N GLY A 53 -7.36 -12.47 -13.90
CA GLY A 53 -7.70 -13.14 -15.16
C GLY A 53 -8.83 -14.18 -15.08
N ASP A 54 -9.44 -14.40 -13.91
CA ASP A 54 -10.66 -15.22 -13.73
C ASP A 54 -11.87 -14.36 -13.30
N PRO A 55 -12.31 -13.39 -14.13
CA PRO A 55 -13.44 -12.54 -13.81
C PRO A 55 -14.77 -13.30 -13.93
N PRO A 56 -15.81 -12.89 -13.19
CA PRO A 56 -17.16 -13.39 -13.42
C PRO A 56 -17.66 -12.94 -14.79
N ALA A 57 -18.68 -13.64 -15.32
CA ALA A 57 -19.25 -13.37 -16.64
C ALA A 57 -19.67 -11.90 -16.85
N ASP A 58 -20.15 -11.24 -15.79
CA ASP A 58 -20.42 -9.80 -15.77
C ASP A 58 -19.49 -9.09 -14.76
N ALA A 59 -18.20 -9.03 -15.12
CA ALA A 59 -17.17 -8.33 -14.36
C ALA A 59 -17.52 -6.85 -14.06
N PRO A 60 -18.02 -6.06 -15.02
CA PRO A 60 -18.44 -4.69 -14.75
C PRO A 60 -19.50 -4.58 -13.65
N ALA A 61 -20.57 -5.39 -13.69
CA ALA A 61 -21.58 -5.37 -12.64
C ALA A 61 -21.04 -5.85 -11.28
N ALA A 62 -20.20 -6.88 -11.27
CA ALA A 62 -19.55 -7.36 -10.06
C ALA A 62 -18.64 -6.29 -9.42
N LEU A 63 -17.89 -5.55 -10.23
CA LEU A 63 -17.06 -4.43 -9.77
C LEU A 63 -17.92 -3.30 -9.20
N GLN A 64 -19.01 -2.92 -9.88
CA GLN A 64 -19.96 -1.92 -9.38
C GLN A 64 -20.51 -2.30 -8.00
N ALA A 65 -20.86 -3.57 -7.80
CA ALA A 65 -21.31 -4.07 -6.50
C ALA A 65 -20.22 -3.98 -5.41
N LEU A 66 -18.96 -4.29 -5.75
CA LEU A 66 -17.83 -4.10 -4.84
C LEU A 66 -17.60 -2.62 -4.50
N VAL A 67 -17.66 -1.71 -5.48
CA VAL A 67 -17.56 -0.26 -5.27
C VAL A 67 -18.67 0.23 -4.36
N GLY A 68 -19.91 -0.21 -4.57
CA GLY A 68 -21.06 0.13 -3.72
C GLY A 68 -20.86 -0.33 -2.28
N ARG A 69 -20.30 -1.53 -2.07
CA ARG A 69 -19.90 -2.01 -0.73
C ARG A 69 -18.78 -1.17 -0.13
N LEU A 70 -17.76 -0.85 -0.91
CA LEU A 70 -16.60 -0.10 -0.42
C LEU A 70 -16.99 1.32 0.00
N ARG A 71 -17.86 1.99 -0.78
CA ARG A 71 -18.44 3.30 -0.43
C ARG A 71 -19.26 3.29 0.86
N ARG A 72 -19.92 2.18 1.20
CA ARG A 72 -20.64 2.06 2.47
C ARG A 72 -19.69 2.01 3.67
N VAL A 73 -18.48 1.49 3.48
CA VAL A 73 -17.46 1.40 4.53
C VAL A 73 -16.63 2.68 4.63
N LEU A 74 -16.18 3.23 3.50
CA LEU A 74 -15.27 4.38 3.46
C LEU A 74 -15.97 5.74 3.38
N GLY A 75 -17.25 5.76 3.01
CA GLY A 75 -17.96 6.97 2.58
C GLY A 75 -17.87 7.18 1.06
N ARG A 76 -18.86 7.90 0.50
CA ARG A 76 -18.96 8.14 -0.94
C ARG A 76 -17.84 9.07 -1.46
N GLU A 77 -17.41 10.03 -0.65
CA GLU A 77 -16.36 11.00 -1.00
C GLU A 77 -14.97 10.35 -1.10
N ALA A 78 -14.75 9.25 -0.37
CA ALA A 78 -13.48 8.53 -0.39
C ALA A 78 -13.25 7.75 -1.69
N LEU A 79 -14.31 7.40 -2.44
CA LEU A 79 -14.22 6.62 -3.68
C LEU A 79 -15.09 7.22 -4.78
N VAL A 80 -14.45 7.94 -5.69
CA VAL A 80 -15.10 8.75 -6.71
C VAL A 80 -15.17 8.00 -8.05
N SER A 81 -16.33 8.09 -8.71
CA SER A 81 -16.49 7.66 -10.10
C SER A 81 -16.02 8.77 -11.03
N THR A 82 -15.24 8.41 -12.04
CA THR A 82 -14.64 9.35 -12.99
C THR A 82 -14.81 8.80 -14.42
N PRO A 83 -14.65 9.63 -15.47
CA PRO A 83 -14.60 9.12 -16.84
C PRO A 83 -13.51 8.05 -17.06
N GLY A 84 -12.41 8.11 -16.31
CA GLY A 84 -11.31 7.14 -16.36
C GLY A 84 -11.44 5.93 -15.43
N GLY A 85 -12.64 5.67 -14.89
CA GLY A 85 -12.90 4.59 -13.93
C GLY A 85 -13.03 5.10 -12.49
N TYR A 86 -12.39 4.44 -11.52
CA TYR A 86 -12.54 4.77 -10.10
C TYR A 86 -11.29 5.36 -9.49
N ARG A 87 -11.46 6.33 -8.59
CA ARG A 87 -10.35 6.98 -7.89
C ARG A 87 -10.59 6.96 -6.38
N LEU A 88 -9.57 6.54 -5.63
CA LEU A 88 -9.52 6.77 -4.20
C LEU A 88 -9.10 8.22 -3.92
N THR A 89 -9.88 8.93 -3.11
CA THR A 89 -9.55 10.29 -2.65
C THR A 89 -8.53 10.18 -1.53
N ALA A 90 -7.27 9.98 -1.91
CA ALA A 90 -6.15 9.75 -1.02
C ALA A 90 -4.88 10.36 -1.62
N GLY A 91 -4.04 10.95 -0.78
CA GLY A 91 -2.67 11.31 -1.14
C GLY A 91 -1.69 10.16 -0.86
N PRO A 92 -0.44 10.28 -1.31
CA PRO A 92 0.62 9.32 -0.97
C PRO A 92 0.83 9.16 0.55
N ASP A 93 0.61 10.22 1.33
CA ASP A 93 0.75 10.18 2.79
C ASP A 93 -0.34 9.39 3.52
N ASP A 94 -1.45 9.10 2.84
CA ASP A 94 -2.55 8.32 3.40
C ASP A 94 -2.32 6.80 3.22
N VAL A 95 -1.30 6.39 2.47
CA VAL A 95 -1.05 4.99 2.11
C VAL A 95 0.32 4.55 2.63
N ASP A 96 0.34 3.50 3.47
CA ASP A 96 1.55 3.02 4.16
C ASP A 96 2.71 2.68 3.21
N LEU A 97 2.42 2.16 2.01
CA LEU A 97 3.42 1.88 0.97
C LEU A 97 4.25 3.11 0.60
N TYR A 98 3.62 4.26 0.36
CA TYR A 98 4.34 5.46 -0.07
C TYR A 98 5.01 6.18 1.09
N VAL A 99 4.43 6.08 2.30
CA VAL A 99 5.10 6.51 3.52
C VAL A 99 6.38 5.69 3.75
N PHE A 100 6.31 4.37 3.56
CA PHE A 100 7.47 3.49 3.60
C PHE A 100 8.51 3.89 2.55
N GLU A 101 8.15 4.04 1.27
CA GLU A 101 9.09 4.42 0.21
C GLU A 101 9.80 5.76 0.50
N ARG A 102 9.07 6.74 1.05
CA ARG A 102 9.66 8.02 1.45
C ARG A 102 10.64 7.85 2.60
N LEU A 103 10.27 7.13 3.65
CA LEU A 103 11.15 6.89 4.80
C LEU A 103 12.37 6.07 4.42
N ALA A 104 12.22 5.05 3.58
CA ALA A 104 13.33 4.24 3.07
C ALA A 104 14.34 5.10 2.29
N ARG A 105 13.85 5.97 1.41
CA ARG A 105 14.70 6.91 0.65
C ARG A 105 15.42 7.90 1.57
N ARG A 106 14.69 8.46 2.55
CA ARG A 106 15.25 9.38 3.54
C ARG A 106 16.35 8.70 4.37
N GLY A 107 16.09 7.50 4.88
CA GLY A 107 17.06 6.75 5.67
C GLY A 107 18.30 6.37 4.86
N GLY A 108 18.15 6.06 3.57
CA GLY A 108 19.29 5.90 2.66
C GLY A 108 20.10 7.18 2.52
N ALA A 109 19.44 8.33 2.30
CA ALA A 109 20.14 9.61 2.19
C ALA A 109 20.87 10.01 3.49
N GLU A 110 20.28 9.73 4.66
CA GLU A 110 20.92 9.94 5.97
C GLU A 110 22.18 9.07 6.11
N LEU A 111 22.15 7.82 5.62
CA LEU A 111 23.30 6.92 5.66
C LEU A 111 24.44 7.40 4.74
N GLU A 112 24.12 7.84 3.53
CA GLU A 112 25.10 8.42 2.58
C GLU A 112 25.71 9.72 3.11
N ALA A 113 24.94 10.50 3.87
CA ALA A 113 25.41 11.72 4.52
C ALA A 113 26.28 11.47 5.78
N GLY A 114 26.57 10.21 6.13
CA GLY A 114 27.36 9.88 7.30
C GLY A 114 26.62 10.05 8.63
N ALA A 115 25.28 10.01 8.62
CA ALA A 115 24.42 10.12 9.79
C ALA A 115 23.76 8.75 10.12
N PRO A 116 24.53 7.75 10.58
CA PRO A 116 24.03 6.38 10.69
C PRO A 116 23.02 6.21 11.83
N ASP A 117 23.08 7.03 12.89
CA ASP A 117 22.08 7.03 13.97
C ASP A 117 20.70 7.48 13.47
N GLU A 118 20.64 8.55 12.69
CA GLU A 118 19.43 9.05 12.02
C GLU A 118 18.89 7.99 11.06
N ALA A 119 19.76 7.46 10.18
CA ALA A 119 19.40 6.45 9.20
C ALA A 119 18.79 5.22 9.86
N ALA A 120 19.40 4.70 10.93
CA ALA A 120 18.90 3.54 11.66
C ALA A 120 17.52 3.79 12.27
N ARG A 121 17.28 4.99 12.83
CA ARG A 121 15.95 5.36 13.37
C ARG A 121 14.91 5.43 12.25
N THR A 122 15.20 6.16 11.18
CA THR A 122 14.29 6.35 10.05
C THR A 122 13.94 5.03 9.36
N LEU A 123 14.93 4.18 9.08
CA LEU A 123 14.72 2.88 8.42
C LEU A 123 13.95 1.90 9.33
N ARG A 124 14.15 1.94 10.64
CA ARG A 124 13.34 1.16 11.59
C ARG A 124 11.88 1.59 11.56
N SER A 125 11.61 2.90 11.53
CA SER A 125 10.24 3.41 11.38
C SER A 125 9.62 3.02 10.04
N ALA A 126 10.41 3.01 8.95
CA ALA A 126 9.94 2.55 7.64
C ALA A 126 9.53 1.06 7.69
N LEU A 127 10.42 0.20 8.18
CA LEU A 127 10.21 -1.25 8.25
C LEU A 127 9.07 -1.63 9.20
N ALA A 128 8.81 -0.84 10.24
CA ALA A 128 7.71 -1.07 11.18
C ALA A 128 6.31 -0.89 10.56
N LEU A 129 6.20 -0.28 9.37
CA LEU A 129 4.93 -0.17 8.64
C LEU A 129 4.49 -1.52 8.05
N TRP A 130 5.42 -2.45 7.86
CA TRP A 130 5.16 -3.77 7.31
C TRP A 130 4.53 -4.70 8.35
N ARG A 131 3.31 -5.16 8.06
CA ARG A 131 2.52 -6.09 8.88
C ARG A 131 2.49 -7.52 8.31
N GLY A 132 3.00 -7.70 7.08
CA GLY A 132 3.02 -8.97 6.36
C GLY A 132 3.62 -8.80 4.97
N PRO A 133 3.33 -9.72 4.03
CA PRO A 133 3.64 -9.52 2.62
C PRO A 133 2.91 -8.30 2.05
N ALA A 134 3.54 -7.55 1.14
CA ALA A 134 2.89 -6.46 0.43
C ALA A 134 1.70 -6.99 -0.36
N LEU A 135 0.60 -6.23 -0.34
CA LEU A 135 -0.59 -6.48 -1.14
C LEU A 135 -1.15 -7.90 -0.96
N ALA A 136 -1.13 -8.41 0.28
CA ALA A 136 -1.49 -9.80 0.59
C ALA A 136 -2.90 -10.22 0.12
N ASP A 137 -3.80 -9.27 -0.14
CA ASP A 137 -5.14 -9.54 -0.65
C ASP A 137 -5.27 -9.42 -2.19
N LEU A 138 -4.24 -8.93 -2.89
CA LEU A 138 -4.25 -8.96 -4.35
C LEU A 138 -3.90 -10.38 -4.85
N PRO A 139 -4.74 -10.99 -5.69
CA PRO A 139 -4.40 -12.24 -6.36
C PRO A 139 -3.21 -12.03 -7.32
N GLY A 140 -2.40 -13.07 -7.52
CA GLY A 140 -1.22 -13.01 -8.41
C GLY A 140 0.14 -12.87 -7.70
N GLY A 141 0.15 -12.71 -6.36
CA GLY A 141 1.32 -12.97 -5.52
C GLY A 141 2.64 -12.29 -5.93
N ASP A 142 3.71 -13.09 -5.90
CA ASP A 142 5.14 -12.76 -6.11
C ASP A 142 5.50 -12.31 -7.54
N GLN A 143 4.60 -12.45 -8.50
CA GLN A 143 4.80 -12.02 -9.90
C GLN A 143 4.06 -10.70 -10.24
N GLY A 144 3.29 -10.16 -9.29
CA GLY A 144 2.44 -8.99 -9.49
C GLY A 144 2.99 -7.70 -8.88
N HIS A 145 2.07 -6.79 -8.57
CA HIS A 145 2.34 -5.46 -7.97
C HIS A 145 3.17 -5.49 -6.67
N ALA A 146 3.30 -6.65 -6.01
CA ALA A 146 4.03 -6.81 -4.75
C ALA A 146 5.55 -6.90 -4.90
N LEU A 147 6.05 -7.30 -6.08
CA LEU A 147 7.48 -7.56 -6.29
C LEU A 147 8.35 -6.34 -5.97
N ARG A 148 7.97 -5.16 -6.49
CA ARG A 148 8.72 -3.92 -6.27
C ARG A 148 8.69 -3.48 -4.80
N PRO A 149 7.53 -3.41 -4.11
CA PRO A 149 7.49 -3.17 -2.66
C PRO A 149 8.40 -4.11 -1.86
N GLU A 150 8.37 -5.41 -2.13
CA GLU A 150 9.18 -6.39 -1.40
C GLU A 150 10.68 -6.21 -1.67
N ALA A 151 11.08 -5.92 -2.92
CA ALA A 151 12.46 -5.58 -3.23
C ALA A 151 12.92 -4.31 -2.48
N HIS A 152 12.06 -3.30 -2.38
CA HIS A 152 12.34 -2.10 -1.60
C HIS A 152 12.46 -2.40 -0.10
N ARG A 153 11.67 -3.34 0.43
CA ARG A 153 11.77 -3.82 1.82
C ARG A 153 13.13 -4.43 2.11
N LEU A 154 13.60 -5.32 1.25
CA LEU A 154 14.92 -5.96 1.39
C LEU A 154 16.04 -4.91 1.37
N ALA A 155 15.99 -3.99 0.41
CA ALA A 155 16.99 -2.93 0.29
C ALA A 155 16.96 -1.94 1.48
N ALA A 156 15.80 -1.72 2.12
CA ALA A 156 15.71 -0.94 3.35
C ALA A 156 16.28 -1.69 4.56
N LEU A 157 16.08 -3.01 4.63
CA LEU A 157 16.65 -3.86 5.67
C LEU A 157 18.19 -3.90 5.60
N GLU A 158 18.75 -4.06 4.40
CA GLU A 158 20.20 -4.04 4.16
C GLU A 158 20.81 -2.73 4.65
N ARG A 159 20.26 -1.58 4.23
CA ARG A 159 20.72 -0.25 4.69
C ARG A 159 20.59 -0.08 6.20
N ARG A 160 19.54 -0.64 6.81
CA ARG A 160 19.36 -0.56 8.27
C ARG A 160 20.47 -1.33 8.99
N ILE A 161 20.82 -2.51 8.47
CA ILE A 161 21.92 -3.33 9.02
C ILE A 161 23.24 -2.57 8.88
N GLU A 162 23.51 -1.98 7.71
CA GLU A 162 24.70 -1.17 7.51
C GLU A 162 24.78 0.03 8.46
N ALA A 163 23.67 0.76 8.62
CA ALA A 163 23.61 1.87 9.57
C ALA A 163 23.96 1.42 11.00
N ASP A 164 23.43 0.28 11.44
CA ASP A 164 23.75 -0.25 12.77
C ASP A 164 25.19 -0.72 12.93
N LEU A 165 25.80 -1.28 11.87
CA LEU A 165 27.23 -1.62 11.88
C LEU A 165 28.10 -0.37 12.02
N ARG A 166 27.81 0.69 11.24
CA ARG A 166 28.57 1.96 11.32
C ARG A 166 28.46 2.62 12.70
N ARG A 167 27.31 2.50 13.37
CA ARG A 167 27.09 2.99 14.74
C ARG A 167 27.92 2.24 15.77
N ALA A 168 28.09 0.93 15.57
CA ALA A 168 28.86 0.08 16.48
C ALA A 168 30.38 0.28 16.36
N THR A 169 30.88 0.74 15.21
CA THR A 169 32.32 0.98 14.97
C THR A 169 32.75 2.44 15.13
N GLY A 170 31.80 3.37 15.24
CA GLY A 170 32.05 4.82 15.35
C GLY A 170 31.97 5.39 16.77
N GLY A 171 31.77 4.54 17.79
CA GLY A 171 31.84 4.90 19.22
C GLY A 171 33.06 4.29 19.88
#